data_AF-A0A846ARR6-F1
#
_entry.id   AF-A0A846ARR6-F1
#
_cell.length_a   1.000
_cell.length_b   1.000
_cell.length_c   1.000
_cell.angle_alpha   90.00
_cell.angle_beta   90.00
_cell.angle_gamma   90.00
#
_symmetry.space_group_name_H-M   'P 1'
#
loop_
_entity.id
_entity.type
_entity.pdbx_description
1 polymer ?
#
loop_
_entity_poly.entity_id
_entity_poly.type
_entity_poly.pdbx_seq_one_letter_code
_entity_poly.pdbx_strand_id
1 'polypeptide(L)'
;MKTTKLLTSVFVLGSIALGTLGQAKEAAAITFTDPTDPNGQTIEAKDPEKELLRGWLAEEAVSDGVYHDPDKIHNHAFWLPGLIGGDEEVLFGTFVWDGPAFFYEYEDGTANLFGSIYALRDDNKKFDVNVWFEGKKEESGSNGPKKELNGSAYSNGGPVDTDDWYYYDVVQEMSTLTGVSGEYAGKELNLFDVTNGGYTTQVGIGANGKNINMGLATWFGDHENFTYADSDYDHSDINIDLVALEAEEGGSGILGESIPEPATMSLLSLGLLGSGLGVLKRKNK
;
A
#
# COMPACT_ATOMS: atom_id res chain seq x y z
N MET A 1 28.75 -22.37 -64.74
CA MET A 1 30.19 -22.15 -64.45
C MET A 1 30.33 -20.89 -63.58
N LYS A 2 31.49 -20.65 -62.94
CA LYS A 2 31.84 -19.40 -62.20
C LYS A 2 31.76 -18.16 -63.15
N THR A 3 31.66 -16.88 -62.77
CA THR A 3 31.84 -16.04 -61.52
C THR A 3 31.30 -14.61 -61.85
N THR A 4 31.04 -13.59 -61.00
CA THR A 4 30.71 -13.39 -59.56
C THR A 4 30.70 -11.87 -59.22
N LYS A 5 29.92 -11.39 -58.21
CA LYS A 5 29.84 -9.99 -57.66
C LYS A 5 29.11 -8.95 -58.56
N LEU A 6 28.62 -7.79 -58.07
CA LEU A 6 28.75 -7.10 -56.76
C LEU A 6 27.44 -6.41 -56.30
N LEU A 7 27.29 -6.07 -55.01
CA LEU A 7 26.25 -5.16 -54.47
C LEU A 7 26.63 -3.68 -54.67
N THR A 8 25.62 -2.80 -54.79
CA THR A 8 25.58 -1.51 -54.07
C THR A 8 24.12 -1.10 -53.86
N SER A 9 23.76 -0.63 -52.66
CA SER A 9 22.41 -0.13 -52.35
C SER A 9 22.41 1.40 -52.25
N VAL A 10 21.32 2.06 -52.67
CA VAL A 10 21.01 3.46 -52.37
C VAL A 10 19.52 3.56 -52.06
N PHE A 11 19.15 4.15 -50.93
CA PHE A 11 17.74 4.40 -50.56
C PHE A 11 17.15 5.56 -51.37
N VAL A 12 15.82 5.57 -51.53
CA VAL A 12 15.08 6.51 -52.36
C VAL A 12 14.00 7.23 -51.54
N LEU A 13 13.76 8.50 -51.90
CA LEU A 13 12.62 9.41 -51.65
C LEU A 13 11.37 8.82 -50.94
N GLY A 14 10.64 9.55 -50.07
CA GLY A 14 10.81 10.93 -49.60
C GLY A 14 9.47 11.65 -49.32
N SER A 15 9.52 12.70 -48.49
CA SER A 15 8.69 13.92 -48.53
C SER A 15 7.15 13.91 -48.29
N ILE A 16 6.78 14.66 -47.22
CA ILE A 16 5.56 15.51 -47.05
C ILE A 16 4.22 14.83 -46.70
N ALA A 17 3.71 15.20 -45.52
CA ALA A 17 2.29 15.42 -45.24
C ALA A 17 2.14 16.64 -44.31
N LEU A 18 0.97 17.28 -44.29
CA LEU A 18 0.68 18.51 -43.54
C LEU A 18 -0.61 18.31 -42.72
N GLY A 19 -0.62 18.68 -41.44
CA GLY A 19 -1.85 18.60 -40.64
C GLY A 19 -1.65 18.90 -39.16
N THR A 20 -2.44 19.84 -38.62
CA THR A 20 -2.50 20.12 -37.17
C THR A 20 -3.64 19.34 -36.53
N LEU A 21 -3.31 18.43 -35.62
CA LEU A 21 -4.14 18.09 -34.46
C LEU A 21 -3.17 17.86 -33.28
N GLY A 22 -3.67 17.89 -32.04
CA GLY A 22 -2.81 17.77 -30.87
C GLY A 22 -2.06 16.44 -30.85
N GLN A 23 -0.76 16.48 -30.60
CA GLN A 23 -0.07 15.30 -30.08
C GLN A 23 -0.62 15.06 -28.68
N ALA A 24 -1.39 13.98 -28.50
CA ALA A 24 -1.42 13.35 -27.19
C ALA A 24 0.03 13.05 -26.82
N LYS A 25 0.48 13.52 -25.65
CA LYS A 25 1.70 13.03 -25.03
C LYS A 25 1.39 11.58 -24.71
N GLU A 26 1.90 10.65 -25.52
CA GLU A 26 1.76 9.22 -25.29
C GLU A 26 2.38 8.94 -23.91
N ALA A 27 1.52 8.69 -22.92
CA ALA A 27 1.97 8.47 -21.56
C ALA A 27 2.83 7.21 -21.58
N ALA A 28 4.11 7.37 -21.31
CA ALA A 28 5.01 6.23 -21.18
C ALA A 28 4.58 5.47 -19.92
N ALA A 29 3.89 4.34 -20.12
CA ALA A 29 3.38 3.53 -19.02
C ALA A 29 4.49 3.26 -18.01
N ILE A 30 4.32 3.75 -16.79
CA ILE A 30 5.28 3.57 -15.72
C ILE A 30 5.14 2.11 -15.25
N THR A 31 6.12 1.30 -15.63
CA THR A 31 6.23 -0.10 -15.25
C THR A 31 7.13 -0.25 -14.04
N PHE A 32 6.66 -0.93 -13.00
CA PHE A 32 7.52 -1.42 -11.91
C PHE A 32 7.91 -2.87 -12.16
N THR A 33 9.09 -3.27 -11.70
CA THR A 33 9.37 -4.68 -11.42
C THR A 33 8.52 -5.11 -10.22
N ASP A 34 7.83 -6.24 -10.29
CA ASP A 34 7.27 -6.85 -9.08
C ASP A 34 8.45 -7.35 -8.19
N PRO A 35 8.63 -6.83 -6.96
CA PRO A 35 9.74 -7.25 -6.08
C PRO A 35 9.59 -8.70 -5.58
N THR A 36 8.41 -9.30 -5.76
CA THR A 36 8.10 -10.68 -5.38
C THR A 36 8.28 -11.68 -6.53
N ASP A 37 8.30 -11.23 -7.80
CA ASP A 37 8.51 -12.11 -8.95
C ASP A 37 10.00 -12.32 -9.28
N PRO A 38 10.56 -13.54 -9.12
CA PRO A 38 11.94 -13.84 -9.48
C PRO A 38 12.20 -13.80 -11.00
N ASN A 39 11.20 -13.57 -11.85
CA ASN A 39 11.34 -13.43 -13.30
C ASN A 39 11.34 -11.97 -13.79
N GLY A 40 11.05 -10.99 -12.91
CA GLY A 40 11.04 -9.57 -13.23
C GLY A 40 9.88 -9.13 -14.13
N GLN A 41 8.67 -9.68 -13.93
CA GLN A 41 7.48 -9.25 -14.64
C GLN A 41 7.17 -7.77 -14.33
N THR A 42 7.01 -6.99 -15.40
CA THR A 42 6.58 -5.58 -15.32
C THR A 42 5.09 -5.49 -15.01
N ILE A 43 4.73 -4.75 -13.95
CA ILE A 43 3.35 -4.41 -13.62
C ILE A 43 2.99 -3.10 -14.34
N GLU A 44 1.86 -3.07 -15.05
CA GLU A 44 1.34 -1.88 -15.72
C GLU A 44 0.38 -1.09 -14.82
N ALA A 45 0.38 0.24 -14.94
CA ALA A 45 -0.61 1.09 -14.27
C ALA A 45 -2.04 0.76 -14.75
N LYS A 46 -2.97 0.60 -13.79
CA LYS A 46 -4.35 0.14 -14.07
C LYS A 46 -5.15 1.12 -14.93
N ASP A 47 -4.79 2.40 -14.89
CA ASP A 47 -5.23 3.43 -15.82
C ASP A 47 -3.99 4.01 -16.54
N PRO A 48 -3.73 3.63 -17.80
CA PRO A 48 -2.57 4.09 -18.55
C PRO A 48 -2.72 5.52 -19.11
N GLU A 49 -3.88 6.18 -18.94
CA GLU A 49 -4.03 7.59 -19.30
C GLU A 49 -3.61 8.53 -18.15
N LYS A 50 -3.44 8.02 -16.93
CA LYS A 50 -2.93 8.78 -15.76
C LYS A 50 -1.41 8.69 -15.64
N GLU A 51 -0.75 9.82 -15.42
CA GLU A 51 0.67 9.84 -15.04
C GLU A 51 0.79 9.43 -13.56
N LEU A 52 1.58 8.40 -13.30
CA LEU A 52 1.69 7.78 -11.98
C LEU A 52 2.78 8.46 -11.13
N LEU A 53 2.43 8.79 -9.89
CA LEU A 53 3.29 9.50 -8.93
C LEU A 53 4.08 8.52 -8.05
N ARG A 54 3.43 7.51 -7.47
CA ARG A 54 4.06 6.48 -6.60
C ARG A 54 3.37 5.12 -6.76
N GLY A 55 4.13 4.06 -6.60
CA GLY A 55 3.63 2.69 -6.52
C GLY A 55 4.11 1.99 -5.25
N TRP A 56 3.22 1.22 -4.65
CA TRP A 56 3.46 0.47 -3.41
C TRP A 56 2.99 -0.97 -3.59
N LEU A 57 3.77 -1.94 -3.09
CA LEU A 57 3.27 -3.27 -2.74
C LEU A 57 2.43 -3.13 -1.46
N ALA A 58 1.23 -3.71 -1.46
CA ALA A 58 0.34 -3.75 -0.32
C ALA A 58 0.44 -5.11 0.38
N GLU A 59 0.89 -5.11 1.63
CA GLU A 59 1.01 -6.30 2.48
C GLU A 59 -0.02 -6.23 3.63
N GLU A 60 -0.36 -7.35 4.27
CA GLU A 60 -1.23 -7.34 5.46
C GLU A 60 -0.59 -6.57 6.62
N ALA A 61 -1.31 -5.62 7.21
CA ALA A 61 -0.85 -4.99 8.44
C ALA A 61 -0.95 -5.99 9.61
N VAL A 62 0.20 -6.55 10.01
CA VAL A 62 0.32 -7.42 11.19
C VAL A 62 0.60 -6.56 12.42
N SER A 63 -0.19 -6.73 13.49
CA SER A 63 -0.02 -5.95 14.71
C SER A 63 1.23 -6.33 15.50
N ASP A 64 1.96 -5.32 15.99
CA ASP A 64 3.13 -5.50 16.85
C ASP A 64 2.88 -5.01 18.29
N GLY A 65 3.93 -4.96 19.11
CA GLY A 65 3.87 -4.51 20.51
C GLY A 65 3.55 -3.02 20.70
N VAL A 66 3.34 -2.25 19.63
CA VAL A 66 2.89 -0.85 19.63
C VAL A 66 1.37 -0.74 19.45
N TYR A 67 0.68 -1.83 19.09
CA TYR A 67 -0.79 -1.89 19.04
C TYR A 67 -1.44 -1.61 20.41
N HIS A 68 -2.71 -1.17 20.42
CA HIS A 68 -3.39 -0.83 21.69
C HIS A 68 -3.71 -2.03 22.58
N ASP A 69 -3.86 -3.23 22.01
CA ASP A 69 -4.05 -4.50 22.72
C ASP A 69 -2.89 -5.46 22.42
N PRO A 70 -1.69 -5.23 22.99
CA PRO A 70 -0.44 -5.90 22.57
C PRO A 70 -0.35 -7.38 22.99
N ASP A 71 -1.33 -7.91 23.74
CA ASP A 71 -1.46 -9.33 24.04
C ASP A 71 -2.21 -10.10 22.94
N LYS A 72 -2.74 -9.41 21.91
CA LYS A 72 -3.41 -10.00 20.73
C LYS A 72 -2.63 -9.72 19.45
N ILE A 73 -2.59 -10.72 18.57
CA ILE A 73 -2.16 -10.55 17.18
C ILE A 73 -3.43 -10.34 16.34
N HIS A 74 -3.54 -9.17 15.73
CA HIS A 74 -4.52 -8.84 14.71
C HIS A 74 -3.80 -8.74 13.36
N ASN A 75 -4.27 -9.48 12.36
CA ASN A 75 -3.77 -9.43 11.00
C ASN A 75 -4.92 -9.63 9.99
N HIS A 76 -5.06 -8.68 9.09
CA HIS A 76 -5.97 -8.72 7.94
C HIS A 76 -5.50 -7.68 6.93
N ALA A 77 -5.77 -7.91 5.64
CA ALA A 77 -5.79 -6.81 4.66
C ALA A 77 -7.15 -6.10 4.71
N PHE A 78 -8.23 -6.90 4.81
CA PHE A 78 -9.62 -6.46 4.90
C PHE A 78 -10.33 -7.17 6.06
N TRP A 79 -11.07 -6.41 6.85
CA TRP A 79 -12.04 -6.93 7.81
C TRP A 79 -13.45 -6.70 7.28
N LEU A 80 -14.12 -7.79 6.91
CA LEU A 80 -15.49 -7.83 6.37
C LEU A 80 -16.37 -8.65 7.34
N PRO A 81 -16.63 -8.15 8.57
CA PRO A 81 -17.25 -8.91 9.67
C PRO A 81 -18.50 -9.68 9.24
N GLY A 82 -19.45 -8.97 8.62
CA GLY A 82 -20.77 -9.49 8.30
C GLY A 82 -20.85 -10.64 7.29
N LEU A 83 -19.79 -10.85 6.50
CA LEU A 83 -19.77 -11.83 5.42
C LEU A 83 -19.44 -13.26 5.89
N ILE A 84 -18.82 -13.41 7.06
CA ILE A 84 -18.30 -14.69 7.58
C ILE A 84 -18.55 -14.85 9.07
N GLY A 85 -19.70 -15.44 9.39
CA GLY A 85 -20.09 -15.77 10.77
C GLY A 85 -19.20 -16.82 11.45
N GLY A 86 -19.18 -16.82 12.78
CA GLY A 86 -18.59 -17.88 13.61
C GLY A 86 -18.18 -17.41 15.00
N ASP A 87 -18.61 -18.14 16.03
CA ASP A 87 -18.62 -17.81 17.47
C ASP A 87 -17.26 -17.51 18.16
N GLU A 88 -16.15 -17.42 17.42
CA GLU A 88 -14.81 -17.16 17.94
C GLU A 88 -14.30 -15.79 17.47
N GLU A 89 -14.02 -14.87 18.40
CA GLU A 89 -13.67 -13.46 18.15
C GLU A 89 -12.47 -13.24 17.20
N VAL A 90 -11.48 -14.14 17.22
CA VAL A 90 -10.11 -13.82 16.75
C VAL A 90 -9.95 -13.81 15.23
N LEU A 91 -10.81 -14.51 14.48
CA LEU A 91 -10.71 -14.65 13.01
C LEU A 91 -12.05 -14.39 12.29
N PHE A 92 -12.93 -13.61 12.91
CA PHE A 92 -14.25 -13.26 12.36
C PHE A 92 -14.11 -12.17 11.29
N GLY A 93 -14.63 -12.41 10.08
CA GLY A 93 -14.51 -11.46 8.96
C GLY A 93 -13.11 -11.23 8.40
N THR A 94 -12.10 -12.03 8.77
CA THR A 94 -10.69 -11.84 8.35
C THR A 94 -10.46 -12.25 6.90
N PHE A 95 -10.05 -11.30 6.06
CA PHE A 95 -9.54 -11.54 4.70
C PHE A 95 -8.06 -11.09 4.56
N VAL A 96 -7.32 -11.86 3.78
CA VAL A 96 -5.87 -11.74 3.52
C VAL A 96 -5.60 -11.86 2.02
N TRP A 97 -4.43 -11.45 1.54
CA TRP A 97 -4.10 -11.39 0.12
C TRP A 97 -3.90 -12.79 -0.51
N ASP A 98 -4.35 -12.95 -1.76
CA ASP A 98 -4.29 -14.18 -2.56
C ASP A 98 -3.17 -14.11 -3.64
N GLY A 99 -2.04 -13.52 -3.28
CA GLY A 99 -0.97 -13.12 -4.21
C GLY A 99 -0.52 -11.68 -3.93
N PRO A 100 0.29 -11.07 -4.82
CA PRO A 100 0.70 -9.68 -4.68
C PRO A 100 -0.49 -8.72 -4.89
N ALA A 101 -0.50 -7.64 -4.13
CA ALA A 101 -1.46 -6.55 -4.23
C ALA A 101 -0.73 -5.21 -4.25
N PHE A 102 -1.36 -4.18 -4.81
CA PHE A 102 -0.70 -2.91 -5.10
C PHE A 102 -1.58 -1.71 -4.78
N PHE A 103 -0.96 -0.66 -4.24
CA PHE A 103 -1.56 0.66 -4.07
C PHE A 103 -0.80 1.67 -4.93
N TYR A 104 -1.49 2.30 -5.87
CA TYR A 104 -0.93 3.22 -6.86
C TYR A 104 -1.49 4.63 -6.65
N GLU A 105 -0.61 5.62 -6.50
CA GLU A 105 -0.95 7.05 -6.39
C GLU A 105 -0.63 7.78 -7.70
N TYR A 106 -1.56 8.58 -8.21
CA TYR A 106 -1.43 9.29 -9.49
C TYR A 106 -1.18 10.80 -9.30
N GLU A 107 -0.55 11.44 -10.29
CA GLU A 107 -0.24 12.90 -10.30
C GLU A 107 -1.51 13.79 -10.29
N ASP A 108 -2.69 13.23 -10.59
CA ASP A 108 -3.97 13.95 -10.53
C ASP A 108 -4.60 13.98 -9.12
N GLY A 109 -3.95 13.37 -8.11
CA GLY A 109 -4.44 13.30 -6.74
C GLY A 109 -5.46 12.19 -6.49
N THR A 110 -5.61 11.24 -7.42
CA THR A 110 -6.33 9.97 -7.20
C THR A 110 -5.37 8.84 -6.83
N ALA A 111 -5.92 7.74 -6.30
CA ALA A 111 -5.19 6.51 -6.05
C ALA A 111 -6.07 5.26 -6.25
N ASN A 112 -5.45 4.09 -6.38
CA ASN A 112 -6.14 2.80 -6.53
C ASN A 112 -5.44 1.68 -5.77
N LEU A 113 -6.20 0.93 -4.96
CA LEU A 113 -5.78 -0.33 -4.34
C LEU A 113 -6.39 -1.50 -5.11
N PHE A 114 -5.56 -2.48 -5.49
CA PHE A 114 -6.01 -3.67 -6.22
C PHE A 114 -5.16 -4.91 -5.96
N GLY A 115 -5.76 -6.07 -6.21
CA GLY A 115 -5.21 -7.40 -5.94
C GLY A 115 -6.36 -8.41 -5.88
N SER A 116 -6.14 -9.55 -5.23
CA SER A 116 -7.21 -10.50 -4.87
C SER A 116 -7.06 -10.90 -3.40
N ILE A 117 -8.17 -11.13 -2.70
CA ILE A 117 -8.20 -11.54 -1.29
C ILE A 117 -8.98 -12.84 -1.11
N TYR A 118 -8.61 -13.62 -0.10
CA TYR A 118 -9.34 -14.79 0.36
C TYR A 118 -9.65 -14.72 1.86
N ALA A 119 -10.75 -15.35 2.28
CA ALA A 119 -11.11 -15.44 3.67
C ALA A 119 -10.25 -16.46 4.42
N LEU A 120 -9.65 -16.07 5.54
CA LEU A 120 -8.73 -16.93 6.29
C LEU A 120 -9.42 -18.17 6.91
N ARG A 121 -10.77 -18.16 7.01
CA ARG A 121 -11.59 -19.29 7.47
C ARG A 121 -12.14 -20.19 6.35
N ASP A 122 -12.12 -19.77 5.08
CA ASP A 122 -12.65 -20.51 3.93
C ASP A 122 -12.05 -19.98 2.63
N ASP A 123 -11.06 -20.68 2.07
CA ASP A 123 -10.35 -20.29 0.85
C ASP A 123 -11.22 -20.30 -0.42
N ASN A 124 -12.47 -20.78 -0.33
CA ASN A 124 -13.45 -20.72 -1.42
C ASN A 124 -14.20 -19.37 -1.45
N LYS A 125 -14.05 -18.54 -0.41
CA LYS A 125 -14.59 -17.18 -0.33
C LYS A 125 -13.50 -16.17 -0.72
N LYS A 126 -13.48 -15.80 -2.00
CA LYS A 126 -12.50 -14.86 -2.57
C LYS A 126 -13.14 -13.70 -3.32
N PHE A 127 -12.45 -12.57 -3.32
CA PHE A 127 -12.78 -11.37 -4.09
C PHE A 127 -11.57 -10.85 -4.86
N ASP A 128 -11.77 -10.38 -6.07
CA ASP A 128 -10.86 -9.41 -6.70
C ASP A 128 -11.14 -8.02 -6.11
N VAL A 129 -10.07 -7.32 -5.76
CA VAL A 129 -10.09 -6.00 -5.11
C VAL A 129 -9.88 -4.91 -6.15
N ASN A 130 -10.76 -3.91 -6.13
CA ASN A 130 -10.61 -2.67 -6.89
C ASN A 130 -11.21 -1.50 -6.09
N VAL A 131 -10.40 -0.83 -5.26
CA VAL A 131 -10.84 0.34 -4.48
C VAL A 131 -10.18 1.60 -5.04
N TRP A 132 -10.98 2.61 -5.37
CA TRP A 132 -10.50 3.89 -5.88
C TRP A 132 -10.66 5.00 -4.84
N PHE A 133 -9.70 5.91 -4.85
CA PHE A 133 -9.60 7.01 -3.90
C PHE A 133 -9.34 8.32 -4.65
N GLU A 134 -9.86 9.43 -4.14
CA GLU A 134 -9.65 10.76 -4.72
C GLU A 134 -9.42 11.85 -3.65
N GLY A 135 -9.13 13.06 -4.11
CA GLY A 135 -9.10 14.24 -3.24
C GLY A 135 -7.94 14.26 -2.24
N LYS A 136 -6.73 13.84 -2.66
CA LYS A 136 -5.52 13.85 -1.83
C LYS A 136 -5.37 15.17 -1.05
N LYS A 137 -5.29 15.08 0.28
CA LYS A 137 -5.32 16.22 1.20
C LYS A 137 -4.47 16.00 2.45
N GLU A 138 -3.97 17.08 3.02
CA GLU A 138 -3.14 17.10 4.25
C GLU A 138 -4.01 17.07 5.53
N GLU A 139 -5.28 17.46 5.42
CA GLU A 139 -6.23 17.57 6.55
C GLU A 139 -7.13 16.32 6.63
N SER A 140 -7.26 15.76 7.84
CA SER A 140 -8.09 14.58 8.10
C SER A 140 -9.60 14.86 7.98
N GLY A 141 -10.40 13.79 7.87
CA GLY A 141 -11.84 13.84 8.07
C GLY A 141 -12.29 14.47 9.40
N SER A 142 -13.57 14.83 9.47
CA SER A 142 -14.16 15.62 10.56
C SER A 142 -14.12 14.99 11.96
N ASN A 143 -13.84 13.69 12.08
CA ASN A 143 -13.61 13.01 13.36
C ASN A 143 -12.12 12.93 13.76
N GLY A 144 -11.21 13.37 12.89
CA GLY A 144 -9.76 13.25 13.05
C GLY A 144 -9.18 11.92 12.50
N PRO A 145 -7.84 11.76 12.55
CA PRO A 145 -7.17 10.51 12.19
C PRO A 145 -7.59 9.31 13.06
N LYS A 146 -7.73 8.12 12.45
CA LYS A 146 -8.00 6.84 13.10
C LYS A 146 -6.74 6.38 13.86
N LYS A 147 -6.73 6.57 15.18
CA LYS A 147 -5.58 6.26 16.06
C LYS A 147 -5.77 4.93 16.81
N GLU A 148 -5.39 3.82 16.19
CA GLU A 148 -5.51 2.45 16.74
C GLU A 148 -4.27 1.92 17.46
N LEU A 149 -3.10 2.57 17.33
CA LEU A 149 -1.92 2.21 18.12
C LEU A 149 -2.08 2.65 19.58
N ASN A 150 -1.22 2.12 20.45
CA ASN A 150 -1.10 2.59 21.82
C ASN A 150 -0.88 4.11 21.87
N GLY A 151 -1.61 4.82 22.74
CA GLY A 151 -1.56 6.29 22.81
C GLY A 151 -0.16 6.90 23.07
N SER A 152 0.81 6.10 23.54
CA SER A 152 2.21 6.52 23.63
C SER A 152 2.90 6.69 22.26
N ALA A 153 2.46 5.95 21.23
CA ALA A 153 3.02 6.02 19.88
C ALA A 153 2.84 7.40 19.23
N TYR A 154 1.69 8.04 19.49
CA TYR A 154 1.28 9.36 19.00
C TYR A 154 1.63 10.52 19.96
N SER A 155 2.38 10.25 21.04
CA SER A 155 2.70 11.23 22.08
C SER A 155 4.08 11.87 21.84
N ASN A 156 4.37 13.03 22.43
CA ASN A 156 5.62 13.76 22.20
C ASN A 156 6.89 12.87 22.41
N GLY A 157 7.51 12.44 21.31
CA GLY A 157 8.67 11.55 21.30
C GLY A 157 8.38 10.06 21.02
N GLY A 158 7.13 9.71 20.68
CA GLY A 158 6.77 8.45 20.05
C GLY A 158 7.15 8.42 18.55
N PRO A 159 7.11 7.25 17.90
CA PRO A 159 7.54 7.06 16.51
C PRO A 159 6.54 7.51 15.44
N VAL A 160 5.32 7.94 15.82
CA VAL A 160 4.26 8.28 14.86
C VAL A 160 3.79 9.72 15.10
N ASP A 161 4.14 10.61 14.19
CA ASP A 161 3.44 11.88 14.01
C ASP A 161 2.27 11.67 13.03
N THR A 162 1.17 12.42 13.22
CA THR A 162 0.00 12.39 12.33
C THR A 162 -0.16 13.67 11.52
N ASP A 163 0.67 14.66 11.77
CA ASP A 163 0.78 15.86 10.93
C ASP A 163 1.63 15.55 9.67
N ASP A 164 2.36 14.42 9.66
CA ASP A 164 3.04 13.81 8.49
C ASP A 164 2.13 12.90 7.63
N TRP A 165 0.86 12.71 8.03
CA TRP A 165 -0.09 11.85 7.30
C TRP A 165 -0.83 12.61 6.19
N TYR A 166 -1.24 11.89 5.15
CA TYR A 166 -2.12 12.41 4.11
C TYR A 166 -3.34 11.50 3.92
N TYR A 167 -4.39 12.07 3.34
CA TYR A 167 -5.73 11.48 3.34
C TYR A 167 -6.36 11.49 1.95
N TYR A 168 -7.32 10.60 1.74
CA TYR A 168 -8.19 10.52 0.56
C TYR A 168 -9.65 10.26 0.96
N ASP A 169 -10.57 10.48 0.02
CA ASP A 169 -11.96 10.02 0.08
C ASP A 169 -12.15 8.80 -0.84
N VAL A 170 -13.02 7.85 -0.48
CA VAL A 170 -13.30 6.64 -1.28
C VAL A 170 -14.29 6.96 -2.40
N VAL A 171 -13.92 6.64 -3.65
CA VAL A 171 -14.77 6.82 -4.84
C VAL A 171 -15.76 5.66 -4.91
N GLN A 172 -16.97 5.87 -4.41
CA GLN A 172 -17.96 4.81 -4.17
C GLN A 172 -18.41 4.13 -5.47
N GLU A 173 -18.58 4.92 -6.54
CA GLU A 173 -19.00 4.47 -7.86
C GLU A 173 -17.94 3.66 -8.63
N MET A 174 -16.70 3.60 -8.11
CA MET A 174 -15.58 2.86 -8.70
C MET A 174 -14.98 1.80 -7.75
N SER A 175 -15.46 1.69 -6.51
CA SER A 175 -14.86 0.86 -5.47
C SER A 175 -15.66 -0.41 -5.21
N THR A 176 -15.11 -1.54 -5.65
CA THR A 176 -15.79 -2.84 -5.70
C THR A 176 -14.90 -3.97 -5.20
N LEU A 177 -15.48 -4.89 -4.43
CA LEU A 177 -14.97 -6.26 -4.28
C LEU A 177 -15.83 -7.20 -5.15
N THR A 178 -15.22 -7.83 -6.14
CA THR A 178 -15.91 -8.70 -7.11
C THR A 178 -15.60 -10.16 -6.77
N GLY A 179 -16.62 -10.94 -6.37
CA GLY A 179 -16.43 -12.30 -5.90
C GLY A 179 -16.04 -13.26 -7.03
N VAL A 180 -14.99 -14.06 -6.85
CA VAL A 180 -14.42 -14.92 -7.92
C VAL A 180 -14.64 -16.42 -7.72
N SER A 181 -15.00 -16.87 -6.51
CA SER A 181 -15.12 -18.30 -6.19
C SER A 181 -16.26 -18.62 -5.22
N GLY A 182 -16.53 -19.92 -5.04
CA GLY A 182 -17.47 -20.43 -4.05
C GLY A 182 -18.88 -19.85 -4.19
N GLU A 183 -19.47 -19.45 -3.08
CA GLU A 183 -20.79 -18.78 -3.04
C GLU A 183 -20.71 -17.26 -3.30
N TYR A 184 -19.52 -16.72 -3.53
CA TYR A 184 -19.28 -15.30 -3.81
C TYR A 184 -19.14 -15.03 -5.33
N ALA A 185 -18.81 -16.05 -6.12
CA ALA A 185 -18.60 -15.98 -7.57
C ALA A 185 -19.68 -15.17 -8.31
N GLY A 186 -19.29 -14.07 -8.94
CA GLY A 186 -20.15 -13.19 -9.73
C GLY A 186 -21.04 -12.22 -8.92
N LYS A 187 -20.82 -12.09 -7.60
CA LYS A 187 -21.42 -11.01 -6.79
C LYS A 187 -20.47 -9.82 -6.71
N GLU A 188 -21.04 -8.63 -6.60
CA GLU A 188 -20.30 -7.39 -6.39
C GLU A 188 -20.75 -6.74 -5.08
N LEU A 189 -19.78 -6.22 -4.34
CA LEU A 189 -19.89 -5.59 -3.03
C LEU A 189 -19.21 -4.22 -3.13
N ASN A 190 -20.02 -3.16 -3.07
CA ASN A 190 -19.55 -1.78 -3.26
C ASN A 190 -19.06 -1.20 -1.92
N LEU A 191 -17.93 -0.51 -1.94
CA LEU A 191 -17.43 0.20 -0.76
C LEU A 191 -17.97 1.64 -0.75
N PHE A 192 -18.61 2.05 0.34
CA PHE A 192 -19.07 3.42 0.53
C PHE A 192 -18.59 4.03 1.86
N ASP A 193 -18.57 5.35 1.94
CA ASP A 193 -18.22 6.06 3.16
C ASP A 193 -19.42 6.10 4.14
N VAL A 194 -19.36 5.25 5.17
CA VAL A 194 -20.32 5.20 6.29
C VAL A 194 -20.28 6.43 7.20
N THR A 195 -19.29 7.31 7.04
CA THR A 195 -18.96 8.38 8.00
C THR A 195 -19.28 9.78 7.48
N ASN A 196 -19.57 9.94 6.18
CA ASN A 196 -19.85 11.22 5.51
C ASN A 196 -18.72 12.25 5.72
N GLY A 197 -17.49 11.89 5.33
CA GLY A 197 -16.27 12.66 5.56
C GLY A 197 -15.82 12.69 7.02
N GLY A 198 -16.21 11.68 7.81
CA GLY A 198 -15.85 11.54 9.21
C GLY A 198 -14.45 10.94 9.39
N TYR A 199 -14.24 9.74 8.84
CA TYR A 199 -12.96 9.03 8.82
C TYR A 199 -12.52 8.76 7.38
N THR A 200 -11.70 9.67 6.88
CA THR A 200 -11.05 9.59 5.57
C THR A 200 -10.03 8.45 5.52
N THR A 201 -9.79 7.86 4.35
CA THR A 201 -8.65 6.96 4.14
C THR A 201 -7.37 7.70 4.51
N GLN A 202 -6.53 7.11 5.35
CA GLN A 202 -5.31 7.73 5.87
C GLN A 202 -4.08 6.94 5.44
N VAL A 203 -2.99 7.63 5.12
CA VAL A 203 -1.74 7.05 4.62
C VAL A 203 -0.54 7.72 5.27
N GLY A 204 0.42 6.93 5.76
CA GLY A 204 1.58 7.43 6.51
C GLY A 204 2.22 6.38 7.43
N ILE A 205 3.27 6.79 8.16
CA ILE A 205 3.94 5.96 9.16
C ILE A 205 2.97 5.66 10.32
N GLY A 206 2.71 4.39 10.62
CA GLY A 206 1.73 3.96 11.61
C GLY A 206 0.27 4.22 11.26
N ALA A 207 -0.02 4.67 10.02
CA ALA A 207 -1.38 4.95 9.57
C ALA A 207 -2.22 3.67 9.36
N ASN A 208 -1.56 2.52 9.19
CA ASN A 208 -2.22 1.20 9.22
C ASN A 208 -2.86 0.87 10.58
N GLY A 209 -2.52 1.56 11.67
CA GLY A 209 -3.12 1.34 13.00
C GLY A 209 -2.76 0.03 13.70
N LYS A 210 -1.93 -0.84 13.11
CA LYS A 210 -1.53 -2.14 13.68
C LYS A 210 -0.07 -2.15 14.15
N ASN A 211 0.83 -1.51 13.41
CA ASN A 211 2.28 -1.42 13.68
C ASN A 211 2.82 -0.01 13.33
N ILE A 212 4.15 0.17 13.27
CA ILE A 212 4.80 1.46 12.96
C ILE A 212 5.40 1.56 11.54
N ASN A 213 4.99 0.69 10.61
CA ASN A 213 5.43 0.74 9.21
C ASN A 213 4.73 1.87 8.43
N MET A 214 5.21 2.18 7.23
CA MET A 214 4.42 2.93 6.25
C MET A 214 3.19 2.10 5.89
N GLY A 215 1.99 2.70 5.88
CA GLY A 215 0.77 1.95 5.66
C GLY A 215 -0.45 2.80 5.33
N LEU A 216 -1.58 2.13 5.13
CA LEU A 216 -2.89 2.72 4.83
C LEU A 216 -3.97 2.10 5.73
N ALA A 217 -4.93 2.91 6.15
CA ALA A 217 -6.17 2.43 6.75
C ALA A 217 -7.40 3.20 6.25
N THR A 218 -8.56 2.54 6.18
CA THR A 218 -9.85 3.20 5.97
C THR A 218 -10.99 2.43 6.62
N TRP A 219 -12.04 3.14 7.02
CA TRP A 219 -13.37 2.57 7.30
C TRP A 219 -14.27 2.72 6.08
N PHE A 220 -15.18 1.76 5.89
CA PHE A 220 -16.17 1.75 4.81
C PHE A 220 -17.40 0.91 5.20
N GLY A 221 -18.50 1.08 4.48
CA GLY A 221 -19.65 0.18 4.47
C GLY A 221 -19.68 -0.64 3.18
N ASP A 222 -20.19 -1.86 3.27
CA ASP A 222 -20.02 -2.93 2.28
C ASP A 222 -21.35 -3.50 1.73
N HIS A 223 -22.45 -2.76 1.89
CA HIS A 223 -23.80 -3.25 1.63
C HIS A 223 -24.24 -3.17 0.15
N GLU A 224 -24.21 -4.30 -0.56
CA GLU A 224 -25.42 -4.90 -1.19
C GLU A 224 -25.14 -6.35 -1.64
N ASN A 225 -26.12 -7.07 -2.19
CA ASN A 225 -26.05 -8.48 -2.66
C ASN A 225 -25.70 -9.59 -1.65
N PHE A 226 -25.23 -9.27 -0.44
CA PHE A 226 -24.87 -10.24 0.59
C PHE A 226 -25.88 -10.28 1.74
N THR A 227 -26.29 -11.49 2.13
CA THR A 227 -27.06 -11.73 3.35
C THR A 227 -26.09 -11.86 4.52
N TYR A 228 -26.09 -10.87 5.39
CA TYR A 228 -25.29 -10.86 6.61
C TYR A 228 -25.63 -12.06 7.50
N ALA A 229 -24.60 -12.74 8.02
CA ALA A 229 -24.79 -13.97 8.80
C ALA A 229 -25.32 -13.67 10.21
N ASP A 230 -24.64 -12.75 10.91
CA ASP A 230 -25.09 -12.02 12.10
C ASP A 230 -24.09 -10.84 12.27
N SER A 231 -24.55 -9.62 12.55
CA SER A 231 -23.64 -8.47 12.71
C SER A 231 -24.26 -7.26 13.40
N ASP A 232 -23.84 -6.98 14.63
CA ASP A 232 -24.00 -5.70 15.33
C ASP A 232 -22.97 -4.64 14.89
N TYR A 233 -22.21 -4.91 13.82
CA TYR A 233 -21.14 -4.06 13.29
C TYR A 233 -21.68 -3.03 12.28
N ASP A 234 -21.24 -1.77 12.40
CA ASP A 234 -21.67 -0.64 11.57
C ASP A 234 -20.66 -0.24 10.47
N HIS A 235 -19.53 -0.95 10.38
CA HIS A 235 -18.49 -0.73 9.38
C HIS A 235 -17.66 -2.01 9.12
N SER A 236 -16.95 -1.97 7.99
CA SER A 236 -15.84 -2.84 7.59
C SER A 236 -14.55 -2.01 7.49
N ASP A 237 -13.36 -2.63 7.50
CA ASP A 237 -12.09 -1.89 7.40
C ASP A 237 -10.98 -2.50 6.53
N ILE A 238 -10.08 -1.62 6.10
CA ILE A 238 -8.81 -1.95 5.43
C ILE A 238 -7.69 -1.52 6.37
N ASN A 239 -6.70 -2.38 6.57
CA ASN A 239 -5.45 -2.05 7.26
C ASN A 239 -4.30 -2.76 6.53
N ILE A 240 -3.41 -2.01 5.86
CA ILE A 240 -2.34 -2.58 5.05
C ILE A 240 -1.01 -1.87 5.27
N ASP A 241 0.08 -2.61 5.17
CA ASP A 241 1.43 -2.07 5.11
C ASP A 241 1.77 -1.76 3.64
N LEU A 242 2.55 -0.69 3.42
CA LEU A 242 2.91 -0.19 2.10
C LEU A 242 4.44 -0.20 1.93
N VAL A 243 4.93 -1.16 1.15
CA VAL A 243 6.34 -1.25 0.78
C VAL A 243 6.53 -0.55 -0.57
N ALA A 244 7.46 0.40 -0.66
CA ALA A 244 7.67 1.17 -1.89
C ALA A 244 8.14 0.26 -3.03
N LEU A 245 7.56 0.43 -4.23
CA LEU A 245 8.07 -0.21 -5.44
C LEU A 245 9.27 0.57 -5.98
N GLU A 246 10.41 -0.11 -6.09
CA GLU A 246 11.59 0.46 -6.74
C GLU A 246 11.35 0.60 -8.25
N ALA A 247 11.70 1.76 -8.81
CA ALA A 247 11.65 1.98 -10.26
C ALA A 247 12.94 1.48 -10.92
N GLU A 248 12.86 0.81 -12.08
CA GLU A 248 14.06 0.35 -12.79
C GLU A 248 14.94 1.52 -13.24
N GLU A 249 16.27 1.33 -13.21
CA GLU A 249 17.29 2.31 -13.63
C GLU A 249 17.11 2.75 -15.09
N GLY A 250 16.29 3.79 -15.30
CA GLY A 250 15.96 4.32 -16.63
C GLY A 250 14.51 4.83 -16.74
N GLY A 251 13.61 4.40 -15.85
CA GLY A 251 12.27 4.96 -15.72
C GLY A 251 12.32 6.40 -15.22
N SER A 252 11.81 7.36 -16.00
CA SER A 252 11.74 8.78 -15.62
C SER A 252 10.52 9.11 -14.74
N GLY A 253 10.18 8.22 -13.80
CA GLY A 253 9.23 8.50 -12.71
C GLY A 253 9.96 9.16 -11.54
N ILE A 254 9.25 9.98 -10.75
CA ILE A 254 9.87 10.62 -9.59
C ILE A 254 10.04 9.57 -8.48
N LEU A 255 11.28 9.39 -8.04
CA LEU A 255 11.63 8.56 -6.88
C LEU A 255 10.76 8.95 -5.69
N GLY A 256 10.21 7.96 -4.99
CA GLY A 256 9.65 8.20 -3.66
C GLY A 256 10.70 8.92 -2.80
N GLU A 257 10.32 10.02 -2.15
CA GLU A 257 11.21 10.65 -1.18
C GLU A 257 11.58 9.59 -0.15
N SER A 258 12.89 9.38 0.03
CA SER A 258 13.42 8.26 0.80
C SER A 258 12.72 8.20 2.16
N ILE A 259 12.00 7.10 2.41
CA ILE A 259 11.40 6.83 3.73
C ILE A 259 12.50 7.08 4.76
N PRO A 260 12.32 8.05 5.68
CA PRO A 260 13.39 8.40 6.61
C PRO A 260 13.70 7.16 7.45
N GLU A 261 14.91 6.60 7.27
CA GLU A 261 15.27 5.32 7.90
C GLU A 261 14.88 5.35 9.38
N PRO A 262 14.09 4.37 9.89
CA PRO A 262 13.61 4.37 11.26
C PRO A 262 14.83 4.39 12.19
N ALA A 263 15.07 5.55 12.80
CA ALA A 263 16.42 6.00 13.13
C ALA A 263 17.19 4.93 13.91
N THR A 264 18.16 4.29 13.24
CA THR A 264 18.87 3.12 13.77
C THR A 264 19.78 3.55 14.92
N MET A 265 19.19 3.62 16.11
CA MET A 265 19.81 3.90 17.40
C MET A 265 21.00 2.98 17.59
N SER A 266 22.18 3.48 17.22
CA SER A 266 23.37 2.67 17.03
C SER A 266 23.83 2.11 18.38
N LEU A 267 23.43 0.87 18.65
CA LEU A 267 23.63 0.18 19.93
C LEU A 267 25.06 -0.37 20.06
N LEU A 268 26.04 0.49 19.73
CA LEU A 268 27.49 0.25 19.83
C LEU A 268 27.95 0.26 21.29
N SER A 269 27.54 -0.78 22.03
CA SER A 269 28.06 -1.03 23.36
C SER A 269 29.50 -1.56 23.30
N LEU A 270 30.39 -0.96 24.11
CA LEU A 270 31.67 -1.50 24.60
C LEU A 270 32.77 -1.82 23.55
N GLY A 271 33.67 -0.86 23.32
CA GLY A 271 34.77 -0.94 22.33
C GLY A 271 36.19 -0.53 22.79
N LEU A 272 36.56 -0.79 24.05
CA LEU A 272 37.95 -0.95 24.54
C LEU A 272 39.08 -0.02 23.99
N LEU A 273 39.42 1.07 24.69
CA LEU A 273 40.79 1.64 24.67
C LEU A 273 41.04 2.56 25.90
N GLY A 274 42.04 2.23 26.73
CA GLY A 274 42.28 2.95 28.01
C GLY A 274 43.56 2.59 28.77
N SER A 275 44.58 2.06 28.08
CA SER A 275 45.84 1.61 28.69
C SER A 275 46.88 2.73 28.82
N GLY A 276 46.79 3.51 29.90
CA GLY A 276 47.76 4.57 30.26
C GLY A 276 48.54 4.28 31.56
N LEU A 277 49.87 4.15 31.46
CA LEU A 277 50.76 3.82 32.60
C LEU A 277 50.97 5.02 33.56
N GLY A 278 50.87 4.78 34.88
CA GLY A 278 50.71 5.85 35.89
C GLY A 278 51.55 5.79 37.19
N VAL A 279 52.67 5.04 37.23
CA VAL A 279 53.74 5.12 38.27
C VAL A 279 53.38 4.79 39.74
N LEU A 280 53.94 3.69 40.26
CA LEU A 280 54.05 3.47 41.72
C LEU A 280 54.94 4.54 42.38
N LYS A 281 54.54 5.02 43.57
CA LYS A 281 55.47 5.72 44.47
C LYS A 281 55.26 5.38 45.95
N ARG A 282 55.84 4.24 46.36
CA ARG A 282 55.95 3.82 47.76
C ARG A 282 56.92 4.74 48.52
N LYS A 283 56.53 5.27 49.68
CA LYS A 283 57.50 5.81 50.66
C LYS A 283 56.96 5.63 52.09
N ASN A 284 57.87 5.25 52.99
CA ASN A 284 57.54 4.88 54.36
C ASN A 284 57.53 6.12 55.26
N LYS A 285 56.64 6.12 56.27
CA LYS A 285 57.06 6.16 57.67
C LYS A 285 55.99 5.55 58.57
#